data_AF-A0A5C3F3C0-F1
#
_entry.id   AF-A0A5C3F3C0-F1
#
_cell.length_a   1.000
_cell.length_b   1.000
_cell.length_c   1.000
_cell.angle_alpha   90.00
_cell.angle_beta   90.00
_cell.angle_gamma   90.00
#
_symmetry.space_group_name_H-M   'P 1'
#
loop_
_entity.id
_entity.type
_entity.pdbx_description
1 polymer ?
#
loop_
_entity_poly.entity_id
_entity_poly.type
_entity_poly.pdbx_seq_one_letter_code
_entity_poly.pdbx_strand_id
1 'polypeptide(L)'
;MFATRLVRFTAGRAVRASNASTSVATLAPRLKASTNVTGVDVHPSPLSALAETYTKTLSLLSSLPESSVYRQSTAALTQHHLDVVQRALDAQRGHENDAQKIEDLIRETEEQLEWPYVEDGLRQAKTELGLVANMLEWKAWEPLEHPPPPNQWHYFSMAEEAGEGGEDQNVDGGKQ
;
A
#
# COMPACT_ATOMS: atom_id res chain seq x y z
N MET A 1 79.02 35.41 -20.74
CA MET A 1 78.26 34.69 -19.70
C MET A 1 76.84 34.46 -20.22
N PHE A 2 76.53 33.27 -20.73
CA PHE A 2 75.16 32.92 -21.12
C PHE A 2 74.87 31.51 -20.58
N ALA A 3 73.93 31.41 -19.64
CA ALA A 3 73.54 30.16 -19.01
C ALA A 3 72.19 29.70 -19.58
N THR A 4 72.22 28.59 -20.32
CA THR A 4 71.05 27.95 -20.91
C THR A 4 70.42 27.00 -19.89
N ARG A 5 69.17 27.24 -19.52
CA ARG A 5 68.42 26.43 -18.54
C ARG A 5 67.60 25.38 -19.27
N LEU A 6 67.94 24.10 -19.11
CA LEU A 6 67.15 22.96 -19.61
C LEU A 6 65.93 22.73 -18.70
N VAL A 7 64.72 22.82 -19.25
CA VAL A 7 63.48 22.42 -18.56
C VAL A 7 63.27 20.92 -18.80
N ARG A 8 63.34 20.12 -17.75
CA ARG A 8 62.96 18.69 -17.77
C ARG A 8 61.47 18.57 -17.45
N PHE A 9 60.68 18.11 -18.41
CA PHE A 9 59.31 17.66 -18.16
C PHE A 9 59.35 16.23 -17.61
N THR A 10 58.84 16.04 -16.39
CA THR A 10 58.58 14.72 -15.80
C THR A 10 57.23 14.21 -16.29
N ALA A 11 57.21 13.02 -16.89
CA ALA A 11 55.99 12.35 -17.34
C ALA A 11 55.02 12.12 -16.17
N GLY A 12 53.82 12.68 -16.28
CA GLY A 12 52.73 12.45 -15.35
C GLY A 12 52.28 10.99 -15.42
N ARG A 13 52.25 10.34 -14.26
CA ARG A 13 51.75 8.98 -14.05
C ARG A 13 50.25 8.95 -14.37
N ALA A 14 49.87 8.25 -15.43
CA ALA A 14 48.46 8.07 -15.79
C ALA A 14 47.74 7.23 -14.71
N VAL A 15 46.77 7.84 -14.04
CA VAL A 15 45.86 7.14 -13.13
C VAL A 15 44.83 6.41 -14.00
N ARG A 16 44.93 5.08 -14.01
CA ARG A 16 43.95 4.20 -14.66
C ARG A 16 42.66 4.27 -13.85
N ALA A 17 41.62 4.91 -14.39
CA ALA A 17 40.28 4.88 -13.82
C ALA A 17 39.76 3.43 -13.82
N SER A 18 39.52 2.89 -12.63
CA SER A 18 38.78 1.64 -12.45
C SER A 18 37.30 1.94 -12.64
N ASN A 19 36.72 1.49 -13.75
CA ASN A 19 35.27 1.42 -13.88
C ASN A 19 34.76 0.39 -12.86
N ALA A 20 34.38 0.85 -11.68
CA ALA A 20 33.53 0.09 -10.78
C ALA A 20 32.14 0.03 -11.43
N SER A 21 31.90 -1.03 -12.21
CA SER A 21 30.55 -1.40 -12.60
C SER A 21 29.88 -1.90 -11.32
N THR A 22 29.30 -0.99 -10.54
CA THR A 22 28.33 -1.36 -9.51
C THR A 22 27.18 -2.03 -10.24
N SER A 23 27.21 -3.36 -10.27
CA SER A 23 26.10 -4.19 -10.70
C SER A 23 24.99 -3.99 -9.67
N VAL A 24 24.19 -2.95 -9.85
CA VAL A 24 22.83 -2.93 -9.31
C VAL A 24 22.19 -4.18 -9.88
N ALA A 25 21.78 -5.12 -9.02
CA ALA A 25 21.09 -6.32 -9.44
C ALA A 25 19.78 -5.88 -10.11
N THR A 26 19.82 -5.71 -11.42
CA THR A 26 18.69 -5.26 -12.21
C THR A 26 17.81 -6.47 -12.45
N LEU A 27 16.67 -6.51 -11.78
CA LEU A 27 15.61 -7.47 -12.06
C LEU A 27 15.28 -7.46 -13.56
N ALA A 28 14.99 -8.63 -14.12
CA ALA A 28 14.54 -8.73 -15.49
C ALA A 28 13.38 -7.76 -15.80
N PRO A 29 13.37 -7.12 -16.98
CA PRO A 29 12.35 -6.15 -17.35
C PRO A 29 10.97 -6.81 -17.47
N ARG A 30 9.91 -6.04 -17.20
CA ARG A 30 8.52 -6.45 -17.42
C ARG A 30 8.28 -6.73 -18.90
N LEU A 31 7.53 -7.79 -19.20
CA LEU A 31 7.07 -8.13 -20.55
C LEU A 31 5.71 -7.49 -20.86
N LYS A 32 4.93 -7.15 -19.83
CA LYS A 32 3.62 -6.49 -19.97
C LYS A 32 3.80 -5.08 -20.56
N ALA A 33 3.22 -4.85 -21.74
CA ALA A 33 3.36 -3.57 -22.46
C ALA A 33 2.46 -2.45 -21.89
N SER A 34 1.23 -2.79 -21.48
CA SER A 34 0.30 -1.86 -20.84
C SER A 34 -0.67 -2.62 -19.92
N THR A 35 -1.33 -1.89 -19.02
CA THR A 35 -2.38 -2.41 -18.12
C THR A 35 -3.77 -2.35 -18.74
N ASN A 36 -3.91 -1.79 -19.95
CA ASN A 36 -5.20 -1.51 -20.61
C ASN A 36 -6.15 -0.61 -19.77
N VAL A 37 -5.61 0.12 -18.79
CA VAL A 37 -6.34 1.14 -18.01
C VAL A 37 -5.66 2.48 -18.20
N THR A 38 -6.44 3.53 -18.45
CA THR A 38 -5.90 4.87 -18.66
C THR A 38 -5.31 5.44 -17.37
N GLY A 39 -4.11 6.02 -17.48
CA GLY A 39 -3.42 6.63 -16.34
C GLY A 39 -2.78 5.63 -15.36
N VAL A 40 -2.70 4.35 -15.72
CA VAL A 40 -2.08 3.30 -14.90
C VAL A 40 -0.91 2.69 -15.65
N ASP A 41 0.29 3.19 -15.36
CA ASP A 41 1.52 2.69 -16.00
C ASP A 41 1.98 1.36 -15.39
N VAL A 42 2.62 0.52 -16.21
CA VAL A 42 3.18 -0.76 -15.76
C VAL A 42 4.36 -0.51 -14.83
N HIS A 43 4.29 -1.06 -13.63
CA HIS A 43 5.34 -0.88 -12.64
C HIS A 43 6.49 -1.89 -12.88
N PRO A 44 7.77 -1.48 -12.82
CA PRO A 44 8.90 -2.38 -13.11
C PRO A 44 9.07 -3.49 -12.07
N SER A 45 8.84 -3.22 -10.78
CA SER A 45 9.03 -4.18 -9.68
C SER A 45 7.88 -4.13 -8.64
N PRO A 46 6.65 -4.49 -9.03
CA PRO A 46 5.44 -4.25 -8.21
C PRO A 46 5.47 -4.99 -6.87
N LEU A 47 5.95 -6.23 -6.83
CA LEU A 47 5.98 -7.06 -5.61
C LEU A 47 6.85 -6.44 -4.51
N SER A 48 8.03 -5.93 -4.87
CA SER A 48 8.91 -5.23 -3.92
C SER A 48 8.28 -3.95 -3.37
N ALA A 49 7.63 -3.17 -4.23
CA ALA A 49 6.96 -1.93 -3.83
C ALA A 49 5.73 -2.19 -2.95
N LEU A 50 5.00 -3.27 -3.21
CA LEU A 50 3.88 -3.72 -2.38
C LEU A 50 4.36 -4.11 -0.97
N ALA A 51 5.39 -4.96 -0.88
CA ALA A 51 5.95 -5.37 0.41
C ALA A 51 6.43 -4.16 1.24
N GLU A 52 7.13 -3.22 0.61
CA GLU A 52 7.55 -1.98 1.27
C GLU A 52 6.35 -1.12 1.73
N THR A 53 5.32 -1.00 0.89
CA THR A 53 4.13 -0.20 1.24
C THR A 53 3.36 -0.84 2.39
N TYR A 54 3.14 -2.15 2.37
CA TYR A 54 2.42 -2.87 3.43
C TYR A 54 3.17 -2.87 4.76
N THR A 55 4.49 -3.05 4.75
CA THR A 55 5.30 -2.95 5.98
C THR A 55 5.25 -1.56 6.58
N LYS A 56 5.27 -0.49 5.75
CA LYS A 56 5.01 0.88 6.21
C LYS A 56 3.61 1.04 6.80
N THR A 57 2.59 0.49 6.14
CA THR A 57 1.20 0.54 6.63
C THR A 57 1.08 -0.14 7.99
N LEU A 58 1.62 -1.34 8.17
CA LEU A 58 1.62 -2.05 9.46
C LEU A 58 2.36 -1.26 10.55
N SER A 59 3.47 -0.62 10.19
CA SER A 59 4.21 0.26 11.11
C SER A 59 3.35 1.44 11.57
N LEU A 60 2.61 2.09 10.67
CA LEU A 60 1.73 3.20 11.04
C LEU A 60 0.52 2.71 11.85
N LEU A 61 -0.08 1.58 11.49
CA LEU A 61 -1.21 0.98 12.23
C LEU A 61 -0.85 0.67 13.68
N SER A 62 0.42 0.39 13.99
CA SER A 62 0.88 0.16 15.38
C SER A 62 0.70 1.37 16.30
N SER A 63 0.61 2.58 15.74
CA SER A 63 0.38 3.82 16.51
C SER A 63 -1.09 4.06 16.89
N LEU A 64 -2.02 3.35 16.25
CA LEU A 64 -3.44 3.38 16.58
C LEU A 64 -3.74 2.52 17.83
N PRO A 65 -4.79 2.80 18.60
CA PRO A 65 -5.16 1.96 19.76
C PRO A 65 -5.63 0.56 19.33
N GLU A 66 -5.32 -0.47 20.12
CA GLU A 66 -5.70 -1.88 19.85
C GLU A 66 -7.21 -2.11 19.85
N SER A 67 -7.96 -1.29 20.58
CA SER A 67 -9.43 -1.35 20.62
C SER A 67 -10.10 -0.84 19.33
N SER A 68 -9.36 -0.16 18.46
CA SER A 68 -9.90 0.34 17.20
C SER A 68 -10.23 -0.81 16.25
N VAL A 69 -11.52 -0.94 15.90
CA VAL A 69 -12.00 -1.92 14.90
C VAL A 69 -11.30 -1.72 13.56
N TYR A 70 -11.08 -0.45 13.16
CA TYR A 70 -10.35 -0.12 11.94
C TYR A 70 -8.93 -0.68 11.96
N ARG A 71 -8.18 -0.52 13.06
CA ARG A 71 -6.82 -1.09 13.19
C ARG A 71 -6.86 -2.61 13.05
N GLN A 72 -7.79 -3.28 13.73
CA GLN A 72 -7.87 -4.74 13.72
C GLN A 72 -8.17 -5.28 12.31
N SER A 73 -9.16 -4.72 11.62
CA SER A 73 -9.56 -5.17 10.28
C SER A 73 -8.47 -4.90 9.24
N THR A 74 -7.91 -3.70 9.23
CA THR A 74 -6.85 -3.31 8.28
C THR A 74 -5.56 -4.08 8.52
N ALA A 75 -5.18 -4.33 9.78
CA ALA A 75 -4.00 -5.12 10.10
C ALA A 75 -4.14 -6.57 9.60
N ALA A 76 -5.29 -7.20 9.84
CA ALA A 76 -5.55 -8.58 9.37
C ALA A 76 -5.49 -8.68 7.83
N LEU A 77 -6.14 -7.75 7.13
CA LEU A 77 -6.15 -7.71 5.66
C LEU A 77 -4.74 -7.44 5.10
N THR A 78 -4.03 -6.47 5.67
CA THR A 78 -2.67 -6.11 5.24
C THR A 78 -1.69 -7.26 5.48
N GLN A 79 -1.80 -7.97 6.61
CA GLN A 79 -0.99 -9.15 6.89
C GLN A 79 -1.25 -10.26 5.88
N HIS A 80 -2.51 -10.58 5.59
CA HIS A 80 -2.86 -11.56 4.57
C HIS A 80 -2.25 -11.22 3.21
N HIS A 81 -2.36 -9.97 2.76
CA HIS A 81 -1.76 -9.52 1.49
C HIS A 81 -0.24 -9.60 1.52
N LEU A 82 0.39 -9.18 2.63
CA LEU A 82 1.83 -9.25 2.80
C LEU A 82 2.34 -10.69 2.75
N ASP A 83 1.64 -11.64 3.35
CA ASP A 83 2.01 -13.06 3.33
C ASP A 83 1.98 -13.66 1.91
N VAL A 84 1.01 -13.26 1.09
CA VAL A 84 0.94 -13.65 -0.33
C VAL A 84 2.09 -13.02 -1.12
N VAL A 85 2.29 -11.71 -0.97
CA VAL A 85 3.36 -10.98 -1.68
C VAL A 85 4.74 -11.49 -1.27
N GLN A 86 4.96 -11.80 0.01
CA GLN A 86 6.23 -12.32 0.50
C GLN A 86 6.55 -13.70 -0.09
N ARG A 87 5.56 -14.58 -0.19
CA ARG A 87 5.70 -15.88 -0.88
C ARG A 87 6.10 -15.70 -2.34
N ALA A 88 5.46 -14.78 -3.05
CA ALA A 88 5.81 -14.47 -4.44
C ALA A 88 7.22 -13.87 -4.56
N LEU A 89 7.62 -13.01 -3.63
CA LEU A 89 8.94 -12.36 -3.62
C LEU A 89 10.07 -13.36 -3.31
N ASP A 90 9.83 -14.31 -2.40
CA ASP A 90 10.77 -15.40 -2.11
C ASP A 90 10.93 -16.34 -3.32
N ALA A 91 9.84 -16.64 -4.04
CA ALA A 91 9.91 -17.38 -5.31
C ALA A 91 10.65 -16.60 -6.41
N GLN A 92 10.47 -15.27 -6.46
CA GLN A 92 11.10 -14.39 -7.44
C GLN A 92 12.63 -14.37 -7.33
N ARG A 93 13.20 -14.47 -6.11
CA ARG A 93 14.66 -14.50 -5.89
C ARG A 93 15.37 -15.64 -6.65
N GLY A 94 14.68 -16.74 -6.91
CA GLY A 94 15.23 -17.86 -7.71
C GLY A 94 15.21 -17.63 -9.23
N HIS A 95 14.51 -16.59 -9.69
CA HIS A 95 14.18 -16.37 -11.10
C HIS A 95 14.44 -14.92 -11.56
N GLU A 96 15.35 -14.20 -10.91
CA GLU A 96 15.62 -12.78 -11.16
C GLU A 96 15.98 -12.43 -12.62
N ASN A 97 16.55 -13.38 -13.36
CA ASN A 97 16.94 -13.21 -14.77
C ASN A 97 15.87 -13.69 -15.77
N ASP A 98 14.82 -14.37 -15.31
CA ASP A 98 13.82 -15.01 -16.16
C ASP A 98 12.53 -14.16 -16.20
N ALA A 99 12.46 -13.21 -17.14
CA ALA A 99 11.33 -12.28 -17.28
C ALA A 99 9.96 -12.99 -17.38
N GLN A 100 9.88 -14.10 -18.12
CA GLN A 100 8.63 -14.84 -18.29
C GLN A 100 8.12 -15.43 -16.96
N LYS A 101 9.01 -16.01 -16.16
CA LYS A 101 8.64 -16.58 -14.86
C LYS A 101 8.19 -15.51 -13.88
N ILE A 102 8.81 -14.33 -13.94
CA ILE A 102 8.41 -13.18 -13.11
C ILE A 102 6.98 -12.75 -13.46
N GLU A 103 6.62 -12.66 -14.74
CA GLU A 103 5.25 -12.32 -15.12
C GLU A 103 4.24 -13.42 -14.75
N ASP A 104 4.62 -14.69 -14.87
CA ASP A 104 3.76 -15.80 -14.43
C ASP A 104 3.53 -15.75 -12.90
N LEU A 105 4.55 -15.41 -12.10
CA LEU A 105 4.43 -15.20 -10.65
C LEU A 105 3.54 -13.99 -10.31
N ILE A 106 3.66 -12.91 -11.06
CA ILE A 106 2.79 -11.73 -10.90
C ILE A 106 1.34 -12.10 -11.20
N ARG A 107 1.09 -12.83 -12.29
CA ARG A 107 -0.26 -13.31 -12.64
C ARG A 107 -0.84 -14.22 -11.55
N GLU A 108 -0.05 -15.16 -11.03
CA GLU A 108 -0.48 -16.00 -9.91
C GLU A 108 -0.84 -15.17 -8.67
N THR A 109 -0.06 -14.12 -8.38
CA THR A 109 -0.34 -13.20 -7.27
C THR A 109 -1.64 -12.42 -7.50
N GLU A 110 -1.89 -11.96 -8.73
CA GLU A 110 -3.13 -11.28 -9.13
C GLU A 110 -4.34 -12.21 -8.94
N GLU A 111 -4.24 -13.48 -9.35
CA GLU A 111 -5.28 -14.49 -9.16
C GLU A 111 -5.55 -14.79 -7.67
N GLN A 112 -4.49 -14.95 -6.86
CA GLN A 112 -4.62 -15.23 -5.42
C GLN A 112 -5.27 -14.09 -4.63
N LEU A 113 -5.04 -12.84 -5.04
CA LEU A 113 -5.57 -11.64 -4.38
C LEU A 113 -6.80 -11.08 -5.08
N GLU A 114 -7.32 -11.79 -6.08
CA GLU A 114 -8.50 -11.41 -6.88
C GLU A 114 -8.39 -9.99 -7.46
N TRP A 115 -7.17 -9.58 -7.81
CA TRP A 115 -6.92 -8.30 -8.45
C TRP A 115 -6.94 -8.43 -9.96
N PRO A 116 -7.58 -7.49 -10.68
CA PRO A 116 -7.47 -7.48 -12.13
C PRO A 116 -6.03 -7.22 -12.57
N TYR A 117 -5.32 -6.33 -11.87
CA TYR A 117 -3.92 -6.00 -12.11
C TYR A 117 -3.20 -5.67 -10.80
N VAL A 118 -1.92 -6.06 -10.69
CA VAL A 118 -1.08 -5.79 -9.51
C VAL A 118 -0.86 -4.29 -9.29
N GLU A 119 -0.88 -3.50 -10.36
CA GLU A 119 -0.75 -2.04 -10.29
C GLU A 119 -1.93 -1.38 -9.55
N ASP A 120 -3.13 -1.96 -9.63
CA ASP A 120 -4.30 -1.50 -8.88
C ASP A 120 -4.18 -1.82 -7.39
N GLY A 121 -3.69 -3.03 -7.06
CA GLY A 121 -3.37 -3.41 -5.69
C GLY A 121 -2.34 -2.47 -5.05
N LEU A 122 -1.31 -2.05 -5.81
CA LEU A 122 -0.32 -1.08 -5.34
C LEU A 122 -0.93 0.31 -5.12
N ARG A 123 -1.87 0.75 -5.98
CA ARG A 123 -2.61 2.00 -5.78
C ARG A 123 -3.46 1.92 -4.52
N GLN A 124 -4.19 0.83 -4.33
CA GLN A 124 -4.98 0.60 -3.13
C GLN A 124 -4.11 0.63 -1.86
N ALA A 125 -2.96 -0.06 -1.87
CA ALA A 125 -2.02 -0.06 -0.75
C ALA A 125 -1.50 1.35 -0.40
N LYS A 126 -1.19 2.17 -1.42
CA LYS A 126 -0.78 3.58 -1.22
C LYS A 126 -1.90 4.46 -0.70
N THR A 127 -3.12 4.28 -1.20
CA THR A 127 -4.30 4.98 -0.69
C THR A 127 -4.55 4.62 0.77
N GLU A 128 -4.43 3.33 1.12
CA GLU A 128 -4.59 2.86 2.50
C GLU A 128 -3.52 3.45 3.42
N LEU A 129 -2.26 3.51 2.97
CA LEU A 129 -1.20 4.16 3.73
C LEU A 129 -1.52 5.64 4.04
N GLY A 130 -2.05 6.36 3.04
CA GLY A 130 -2.52 7.74 3.22
C GLY A 130 -3.75 7.84 4.13
N LEU A 131 -4.70 6.91 4.01
CA LEU A 131 -5.88 6.84 4.87
C LEU A 131 -5.47 6.62 6.33
N VAL A 132 -4.54 5.71 6.61
CA VAL A 132 -4.04 5.48 7.98
C VAL A 132 -3.44 6.76 8.57
N ALA A 133 -2.70 7.53 7.78
CA ALA A 133 -2.17 8.83 8.21
C ALA A 133 -3.30 9.83 8.57
N ASN A 134 -4.37 9.88 7.77
CA ASN A 134 -5.54 10.72 8.07
C ASN A 134 -6.32 10.21 9.29
N MET A 135 -6.45 8.89 9.46
CA MET A 135 -7.14 8.29 10.60
C MET A 135 -6.46 8.64 11.93
N LEU A 136 -5.14 8.81 11.93
CA LEU A 136 -4.39 9.30 13.09
C LEU A 136 -4.82 10.70 13.51
N GLU A 137 -5.13 11.56 12.55
CA GLU A 137 -5.63 12.92 12.79
C GLU A 137 -7.11 12.91 13.18
N TRP A 138 -7.94 12.15 12.47
CA TRP A 138 -9.40 12.15 12.63
C TRP A 138 -9.90 11.38 13.84
N LYS A 139 -9.13 10.42 14.35
CA LYS A 139 -9.45 9.62 15.53
C LYS A 139 -10.86 9.02 15.54
N ALA A 140 -11.28 8.48 14.40
CA ALA A 140 -12.64 7.94 14.21
C ALA A 140 -13.03 6.76 15.12
N TRP A 141 -12.11 6.27 15.97
CA TRP A 141 -12.40 5.27 17.02
C TRP A 141 -12.91 5.90 18.32
N GLU A 142 -12.88 7.23 18.46
CA GLU A 142 -13.45 7.92 19.61
C GLU A 142 -14.99 7.92 19.53
N PRO A 143 -15.69 8.03 20.68
CA PRO A 143 -17.14 8.19 20.69
C PRO A 143 -17.59 9.39 19.86
N LEU A 144 -18.83 9.34 19.37
CA LEU A 144 -19.41 10.38 18.54
C LEU A 144 -19.37 11.76 19.23
N GLU A 145 -18.79 12.76 18.59
CA GLU A 145 -18.66 14.12 19.16
C GLU A 145 -20.02 14.76 19.48
N HIS A 146 -21.01 14.54 18.59
CA HIS A 146 -22.36 15.06 18.74
C HIS A 146 -23.38 13.95 18.50
N PRO A 147 -24.13 13.51 19.54
CA PRO A 147 -25.24 12.60 19.32
C PRO A 147 -26.30 13.26 18.44
N PRO A 148 -27.01 12.49 17.60
CA PRO A 148 -28.08 13.04 16.78
C PRO A 148 -29.18 13.64 17.67
N PRO A 149 -29.79 14.77 17.27
CA PRO A 149 -30.94 15.29 17.99
C PRO A 149 -32.10 14.27 17.95
N PRO A 150 -32.99 14.30 18.96
CA PRO A 150 -34.15 13.43 18.96
C PRO A 150 -34.97 13.63 17.68
N ASN A 151 -35.47 12.53 17.12
CA ASN A 151 -36.26 12.48 15.88
C ASN A 151 -35.53 12.88 14.57
N GLN A 152 -34.20 13.11 14.57
CA GLN A 152 -33.44 13.42 13.34
C GLN A 152 -33.50 12.31 12.30
N TRP A 153 -33.41 11.06 12.75
CA TRP A 153 -33.46 9.85 11.90
C TRP A 153 -34.81 9.14 11.98
N HIS A 154 -35.84 9.83 12.48
CA HIS A 154 -37.22 9.35 12.37
C HIS A 154 -37.74 9.73 10.98
N TYR A 155 -37.97 8.71 10.15
CA TYR A 155 -38.56 8.89 8.85
C TYR A 155 -40.09 8.83 8.95
N PHE A 156 -40.78 9.24 7.88
CA PHE A 156 -42.21 9.06 7.76
C PHE A 156 -42.57 7.57 7.92
N SER A 157 -43.46 7.26 8.87
CA SER A 157 -44.06 5.95 8.98
C SER A 157 -45.45 6.01 8.35
N MET A 158 -45.71 5.12 7.39
CA MET A 158 -47.00 5.06 6.69
C MET A 158 -48.16 4.79 7.67
N ALA A 159 -47.89 4.13 8.78
CA ALA A 159 -48.85 3.87 9.85
C ALA A 159 -49.21 5.13 10.65
N GLU A 160 -48.24 6.04 10.90
CA GLU A 160 -48.48 7.34 11.54
C GLU A 160 -49.25 8.29 10.61
N GLU A 161 -48.92 8.33 9.31
CA GLU A 161 -49.64 9.18 8.33
C GLU A 161 -51.05 8.67 8.00
N ALA A 162 -51.27 7.35 8.02
CA ALA A 162 -52.59 6.74 7.82
C ALA A 162 -53.53 6.92 9.04
N GLY A 163 -53.05 7.49 10.15
CA GLY A 163 -53.84 7.75 11.36
C GLY A 163 -54.09 6.51 12.22
N GLU A 164 -53.33 5.43 12.03
CA GLU A 164 -53.43 4.18 12.79
C GLU A 164 -52.43 4.12 13.98
N GLY A 165 -51.54 5.11 14.12
CA GLY A 165 -50.45 5.13 15.11
C GLY A 165 -50.84 5.56 16.54
N GLY A 166 -51.87 4.96 17.12
CA GLY A 166 -52.35 5.27 18.46
C GLY A 166 -52.50 4.04 19.36
N GLU A 167 -51.52 3.14 19.40
CA GLU A 167 -51.46 2.08 20.42
C GLU A 167 -50.04 1.96 21.01
N ASP A 168 -49.90 2.63 22.16
CA ASP A 168 -49.02 2.37 23.31
C ASP A 168 -47.87 1.37 23.11
N GLN A 169 -46.64 1.89 23.02
CA GLN A 169 -45.45 1.17 23.45
C GLN A 169 -44.80 1.87 24.65
N ASN A 170 -45.57 2.00 25.73
CA ASN A 170 -44.99 2.06 27.07
C ASN A 170 -44.76 0.63 27.55
N VAL A 171 -43.72 -0.03 27.04
CA VAL A 171 -43.21 -1.27 27.64
C VAL A 171 -42.13 -0.87 28.64
N ASP A 172 -42.58 -0.67 29.88
CA ASP A 172 -41.78 -0.70 31.08
C ASP A 172 -40.83 -1.91 31.05
N GLY A 173 -39.57 -1.62 30.76
CA GLY A 173 -38.46 -2.56 30.78
C GLY A 173 -37.66 -2.46 32.06
N GLY A 174 -38.30 -2.23 33.21
CA GLY A 174 -37.68 -2.50 34.49
C GLY A 174 -37.30 -3.98 34.59
N LYS A 175 -35.99 -4.27 34.61
CA LYS A 175 -35.43 -5.45 35.29
C LYS A 175 -34.08 -5.11 35.92
N GLN A 176 -33.98 -5.63 37.13
CA GLN A 176 -32.91 -5.59 38.12
C GLN A 176 -31.53 -5.99 37.59
#